data_AF-A0A7H9AR52-F1
#
_entry.id   AF-A0A7H9AR52-F1
#
_cell.length_a   1.000
_cell.length_b   1.000
_cell.length_c   1.000
_cell.angle_alpha   90.00
_cell.angle_beta   90.00
_cell.angle_gamma   90.00
#
_symmetry.space_group_name_H-M   'P 1'
#
loop_
_entity.id
_entity.type
_entity.pdbx_description
1 polymer ?
#
loop_
_entity_poly.entity_id
_entity_poly.type
_entity_poly.pdbx_seq_one_letter_code
_entity_poly.pdbx_strand_id
1 'polypeptide(L)'
;MKVLSNDIVLRPRFKLQLSGAKEPLLNVLKISERTPFLVKRIDDHVFIKFNAEQSHFWSPQLHLEINETEDGNSVLYGLFGPNPTLWTFFIFIHFGIATVFIVLGIWAYSSAVLKKPFSLQMGLMVCMVLIWIALYIFGRLGKHKGKPQMHKLYQFMLEALSA
;
A
#
# COMPACT_ATOMS: atom_id res chain seq x y z
N MET A 1 5.37 -26.55 -3.15
CA MET A 1 4.57 -25.38 -2.72
C MET A 1 4.98 -24.20 -3.61
N LYS A 2 4.12 -23.77 -4.56
CA LYS A 2 4.49 -22.73 -5.55
C LYS A 2 4.60 -21.39 -4.84
N VAL A 3 5.83 -20.98 -4.57
CA VAL A 3 6.19 -19.64 -4.11
C VAL A 3 5.62 -18.65 -5.11
N LEU A 4 4.82 -17.72 -4.61
CA LEU A 4 4.06 -16.70 -5.35
C LEU A 4 4.75 -16.32 -6.67
N SER A 5 4.11 -16.69 -7.79
CA SER A 5 4.58 -16.37 -9.14
C SER A 5 4.87 -14.88 -9.21
N ASN A 6 6.07 -14.57 -9.69
CA ASN A 6 6.65 -13.25 -9.84
C ASN A 6 5.94 -12.43 -10.92
N ASP A 7 4.64 -12.22 -10.76
CA ASP A 7 3.84 -11.31 -11.57
C ASP A 7 3.50 -10.08 -10.74
N ILE A 8 3.46 -8.96 -11.44
CA ILE A 8 3.33 -7.61 -10.91
C ILE A 8 1.90 -7.40 -10.38
N VAL A 9 1.53 -8.11 -9.32
CA VAL A 9 0.25 -7.89 -8.64
C VAL A 9 0.42 -6.63 -7.80
N LEU A 10 -0.27 -5.56 -8.20
CA LEU A 10 -0.25 -4.29 -7.47
C LEU A 10 -0.71 -4.44 -6.02
N ARG A 11 -1.51 -5.47 -5.73
CA ARG A 11 -2.05 -5.81 -4.41
C ARG A 11 -2.00 -7.33 -4.21
N PRO A 12 -0.92 -7.90 -3.64
CA PRO A 12 -0.79 -9.34 -3.50
C PRO A 12 -1.95 -9.88 -2.67
N ARG A 13 -2.64 -10.86 -3.24
CA ARG A 13 -3.75 -11.59 -2.64
C ARG A 13 -3.36 -13.04 -2.49
N PHE A 14 -3.76 -13.65 -1.39
CA PHE A 14 -3.63 -15.09 -1.20
C PHE A 14 -4.94 -15.65 -0.67
N LYS A 15 -5.14 -16.95 -0.91
CA LYS A 15 -6.28 -17.71 -0.42
C LYS A 15 -5.75 -18.95 0.28
N LEU A 16 -6.28 -19.25 1.46
CA LEU A 16 -5.94 -20.44 2.24
C LEU A 16 -7.25 -21.15 2.59
N GLN A 17 -7.29 -22.46 2.37
CA GLN A 17 -8.37 -23.31 2.87
C GLN A 17 -8.01 -23.75 4.29
N LEU A 18 -8.94 -23.56 5.22
CA LEU A 18 -8.78 -23.89 6.63
C LEU A 18 -9.87 -24.88 7.03
N SER A 19 -9.47 -25.97 7.68
CA SER A 19 -10.39 -26.92 8.29
C SER A 19 -10.79 -26.39 9.67
N GLY A 20 -12.01 -25.83 9.78
CA GLY A 20 -12.53 -25.25 11.01
C GLY A 20 -13.62 -24.21 10.77
N ALA A 21 -14.47 -24.00 11.78
CA ALA A 21 -15.51 -22.97 11.76
C ALA A 21 -14.89 -21.56 11.84
N LYS A 22 -15.61 -20.54 11.34
CA LYS A 22 -15.12 -19.17 11.22
C LYS A 22 -14.80 -18.52 12.57
N GLU A 23 -15.72 -18.61 13.53
CA GLU A 23 -15.61 -17.92 14.82
C GLU A 23 -14.39 -18.33 15.67
N PRO A 24 -14.06 -19.62 15.81
CA PRO A 24 -12.82 -20.04 16.47
C PRO A 24 -11.56 -19.44 15.83
N LEU A 25 -11.47 -19.47 14.49
CA LEU A 25 -10.31 -18.95 13.76
C LEU A 25 -10.15 -17.44 13.94
N LEU A 26 -11.26 -16.69 13.91
CA LEU A 26 -11.25 -15.24 14.15
C LEU A 26 -10.83 -14.90 15.59
N ASN A 27 -11.25 -15.71 16.56
CA ASN A 27 -10.90 -15.50 17.98
C ASN A 27 -9.43 -15.83 18.26
N VAL A 28 -8.88 -16.89 17.69
CA VAL A 28 -7.45 -17.23 17.81
C VAL A 28 -6.59 -16.07 17.31
N LEU A 29 -6.90 -15.53 16.12
CA LEU A 29 -6.17 -14.38 15.56
C LEU A 29 -6.20 -13.14 16.46
N LYS A 30 -7.34 -12.89 17.12
CA LYS A 30 -7.49 -11.78 18.06
C LYS A 30 -6.67 -11.98 19.33
N ILE A 31 -6.64 -13.20 19.88
CA ILE A 31 -5.92 -13.54 21.12
C ILE A 31 -4.40 -13.56 20.89
N SER A 32 -3.96 -13.89 19.67
CA SER A 32 -2.55 -13.88 19.29
C SER A 32 -1.94 -12.48 19.12
N GLU A 33 -2.66 -11.40 19.43
CA GLU A 33 -2.12 -10.03 19.40
C GLU A 33 -0.86 -9.94 20.27
N ARG A 34 0.27 -9.57 19.66
CA ARG A 34 1.56 -9.48 20.34
C ARG A 34 2.36 -8.34 19.75
N THR A 35 3.00 -7.53 20.59
CA THR A 35 3.93 -6.48 20.12
C THR A 35 5.01 -7.09 19.22
N PRO A 36 5.28 -6.53 18.02
CA PRO A 36 4.83 -5.24 17.47
C PRO A 36 3.58 -5.30 16.58
N PHE A 37 2.87 -6.43 16.52
CA PHE A 37 1.69 -6.63 15.68
C PHE A 37 0.40 -6.26 16.43
N LEU A 38 -0.35 -5.32 15.88
CA LEU A 38 -1.67 -4.93 16.35
C LEU A 38 -2.72 -5.64 15.49
N VAL A 39 -3.68 -6.28 16.15
CA VAL A 39 -4.76 -7.02 15.49
C VAL A 39 -6.09 -6.33 15.77
N LYS A 40 -6.82 -5.94 14.71
CA LYS A 40 -8.14 -5.35 14.82
C LYS A 40 -9.15 -6.21 14.06
N ARG A 41 -10.10 -6.81 14.77
CA ARG A 41 -11.24 -7.53 14.19
C ARG A 41 -12.43 -6.59 14.00
N ILE A 42 -13.08 -6.66 12.86
CA ILE A 42 -14.37 -6.04 12.53
C ILE A 42 -15.19 -7.14 11.84
N ASP A 43 -16.12 -7.74 12.59
CA ASP A 43 -16.93 -8.88 12.14
C ASP A 43 -16.05 -10.02 11.59
N ASP A 44 -16.14 -10.27 10.28
CA ASP A 44 -15.42 -11.32 9.55
C ASP A 44 -14.07 -10.86 8.98
N HIS A 45 -13.74 -9.58 9.18
CA HIS A 45 -12.52 -8.97 8.71
C HIS A 45 -11.52 -8.78 9.85
N VAL A 46 -10.28 -9.21 9.64
CA VAL A 46 -9.18 -9.00 10.59
C VAL A 46 -8.09 -8.17 9.93
N PHE A 47 -7.71 -7.08 10.56
CA PHE A 47 -6.65 -6.18 10.12
C PHE A 47 -5.44 -6.35 11.03
N ILE A 48 -4.31 -6.75 10.46
CA ILE A 48 -3.03 -6.88 11.16
C ILE A 48 -2.10 -5.78 10.65
N LYS A 49 -1.63 -4.94 11.56
CA LYS A 49 -0.73 -3.82 11.28
C LYS A 49 0.42 -3.77 12.29
N PHE A 50 1.50 -3.07 11.96
CA PHE A 50 2.56 -2.79 12.92
C PHE A 50 2.12 -1.70 13.92
N ASN A 51 2.68 -1.75 15.13
CA ASN A 51 2.54 -0.69 16.12
C ASN A 51 3.14 0.63 15.60
N ALA A 52 2.75 1.75 16.21
CA ALA A 52 3.19 3.08 15.77
C ALA A 52 4.73 3.20 15.73
N GLU A 53 5.43 2.56 16.67
CA GLU A 53 6.89 2.63 16.80
C GLU A 53 7.66 1.89 15.71
N GLN A 54 7.15 0.76 15.21
CA GLN A 54 7.79 0.00 14.11
C GLN A 54 7.14 0.25 12.74
N SER A 55 6.04 1.01 12.72
CA SER A 55 5.41 1.44 11.48
C SER A 55 6.21 2.56 10.82
N HIS A 56 6.37 2.46 9.51
CA HIS A 56 6.91 3.51 8.65
C HIS A 56 5.89 3.86 7.58
N PHE A 57 6.14 4.95 6.84
CA PHE A 57 5.27 5.42 5.77
C PHE A 57 4.91 4.33 4.72
N TRP A 58 5.81 3.36 4.49
CA TRP A 58 5.61 2.24 3.55
C TRP A 58 5.21 0.92 4.22
N SER A 59 4.81 0.94 5.48
CA SER A 59 4.39 -0.26 6.19
C SER A 59 3.09 -0.82 5.60
N PRO A 60 3.08 -2.09 5.15
CA PRO A 60 1.88 -2.73 4.66
C PRO A 60 0.95 -3.07 5.83
N GLN A 61 -0.35 -3.08 5.55
CA GLN A 61 -1.37 -3.69 6.39
C GLN A 61 -1.83 -5.01 5.77
N LEU A 62 -2.00 -6.04 6.58
CA LEU A 62 -2.58 -7.31 6.17
C LEU A 62 -4.05 -7.32 6.55
N HIS A 63 -4.92 -7.37 5.55
CA HIS A 63 -6.36 -7.56 5.72
C HIS A 63 -6.70 -9.00 5.42
N LEU A 64 -7.35 -9.66 6.37
CA LEU A 64 -7.84 -11.02 6.28
C LEU A 64 -9.37 -11.00 6.31
N GLU A 65 -9.98 -11.89 5.55
CA GLU A 65 -11.42 -12.13 5.54
C GLU A 65 -11.64 -13.64 5.58
N ILE A 66 -12.50 -14.12 6.50
CA ILE A 66 -12.78 -15.54 6.66
C ILE A 66 -14.24 -15.79 6.31
N ASN A 67 -14.47 -16.59 5.26
CA ASN A 67 -15.80 -16.98 4.81
C ASN A 67 -16.01 -18.48 5.05
N GLU A 68 -17.19 -18.85 5.57
CA GLU A 68 -17.58 -20.26 5.73
C GLU A 68 -18.01 -20.84 4.39
N THR A 69 -17.69 -22.12 4.19
CA THR A 69 -18.12 -22.93 3.05
C THR A 69 -19.23 -23.87 3.52
N GLU A 70 -20.11 -24.26 2.61
CA GLU A 70 -21.27 -25.14 2.88
C GLU A 70 -20.88 -26.48 3.54
N ASP A 71 -19.65 -26.95 3.32
CA ASP A 71 -19.12 -28.20 3.87
C ASP A 71 -18.54 -28.09 5.31
N GLY A 72 -18.74 -26.98 6.01
CA GLY A 72 -18.18 -26.75 7.35
C GLY A 72 -16.68 -26.41 7.37
N ASN A 73 -16.09 -26.18 6.21
CA ASN A 73 -14.73 -25.66 6.03
C ASN A 73 -14.76 -24.13 5.88
N SER A 74 -13.63 -23.45 6.11
CA SER A 74 -13.52 -22.00 5.92
C SER A 74 -12.46 -21.64 4.88
N VAL A 75 -12.70 -20.55 4.14
CA VAL A 75 -11.73 -19.98 3.21
C VAL A 75 -11.27 -18.63 3.74
N LEU A 76 -9.97 -18.51 3.99
CA LEU A 76 -9.32 -17.27 4.38
C LEU A 76 -8.75 -16.55 3.15
N TYR A 77 -9.20 -15.32 2.94
CA TYR A 77 -8.73 -14.41 1.91
C TYR A 77 -7.82 -13.38 2.54
N GLY A 78 -6.56 -13.33 2.09
CA GLY A 78 -5.58 -12.35 2.53
C GLY A 78 -5.30 -11.30 1.47
N LEU A 79 -5.23 -10.03 1.90
CA LEU A 79 -5.03 -8.86 1.06
C LEU A 79 -4.04 -7.90 1.71
N PHE A 80 -2.89 -7.69 1.09
CA PHE A 80 -1.96 -6.65 1.54
C PHE A 80 -2.40 -5.28 1.02
N GLY A 81 -2.73 -4.36 1.91
CA GLY A 81 -3.04 -2.96 1.57
C GLY A 81 -1.87 -2.03 1.90
N PRO A 82 -1.61 -0.99 1.10
CA PRO A 82 -0.78 0.13 1.55
C PRO A 82 -1.53 0.97 2.58
N ASN A 83 -0.79 1.85 3.27
CA ASN A 83 -1.38 2.86 4.15
C ASN A 83 -2.13 3.92 3.31
N PRO A 84 -3.42 4.19 3.57
CA PRO A 84 -4.21 5.17 2.81
C PRO A 84 -3.59 6.58 2.82
N THR A 85 -2.90 6.97 3.91
CA THR A 85 -2.27 8.29 4.05
C THR A 85 -1.13 8.52 3.05
N LEU A 86 -0.37 7.47 2.70
CA LEU A 86 0.71 7.59 1.71
C LEU A 86 0.13 7.84 0.31
N TRP A 87 -0.97 7.15 -0.02
CA TRP A 87 -1.63 7.32 -1.31
C TRP A 87 -2.17 8.74 -1.48
N THR A 88 -2.88 9.27 -0.48
CA THR A 88 -3.39 10.66 -0.54
C THR A 88 -2.28 11.69 -0.63
N PHE A 89 -1.20 11.52 0.15
CA PHE A 89 -0.04 12.41 0.09
C PHE A 89 0.63 12.40 -1.28
N PHE A 90 0.79 11.22 -1.89
CA PHE A 90 1.37 11.08 -3.22
C PHE A 90 0.52 11.80 -4.27
N ILE A 91 -0.80 11.56 -4.27
CA ILE A 91 -1.73 12.22 -5.21
C ILE A 91 -1.71 13.74 -5.02
N PHE A 92 -1.66 14.22 -3.78
CA PHE A 92 -1.60 15.65 -3.47
C PHE A 92 -0.37 16.34 -4.08
N ILE A 93 0.82 15.75 -3.93
CA ILE A 93 2.05 16.29 -4.53
C ILE A 93 1.95 16.34 -6.06
N HIS A 94 1.42 15.28 -6.69
CA HIS A 94 1.27 15.24 -8.15
C HIS A 94 0.33 16.35 -8.64
N PHE A 95 -0.77 16.58 -7.93
CA PHE A 95 -1.69 17.65 -8.25
C PHE A 95 -1.06 19.04 -8.08
N GLY A 96 -0.27 19.23 -7.03
CA GLY A 96 0.51 20.46 -6.82
C GLY A 96 1.49 20.72 -7.97
N ILE A 97 2.27 19.72 -8.38
CA ILE A 97 3.22 19.85 -9.50
C ILE A 97 2.48 20.12 -10.81
N ALA A 98 1.37 19.42 -11.08
CA ALA A 98 0.57 19.66 -12.28
C ALA A 98 0.03 21.09 -12.32
N THR A 99 -0.44 21.61 -11.19
CA THR A 99 -0.95 22.98 -11.08
C THR A 99 0.15 24.00 -11.35
N VAL A 100 1.33 23.83 -10.72
CA VAL A 100 2.49 24.70 -10.97
C VAL A 100 2.94 24.62 -12.44
N PHE A 101 2.93 23.43 -13.04
CA PHE A 101 3.27 23.23 -14.44
C PHE A 101 2.31 23.99 -15.38
N ILE A 102 1.01 23.96 -15.11
CA ILE A 102 0.00 24.70 -15.89
C ILE A 102 0.22 26.21 -15.75
N VAL A 103 0.43 26.71 -14.53
CA VAL A 103 0.71 28.14 -14.28
C VAL A 103 1.96 28.61 -15.03
N LEU A 104 3.04 27.82 -14.97
CA LEU A 104 4.27 28.10 -15.73
C LEU A 104 4.03 28.05 -17.23
N GLY A 105 3.19 27.12 -17.71
CA GLY A 105 2.81 27.01 -19.12
C GLY A 105 2.03 28.23 -19.62
N ILE A 106 1.05 28.70 -18.86
CA ILE A 106 0.30 29.93 -19.17
C ILE A 106 1.24 31.13 -19.18
N TRP A 107 2.15 31.22 -18.20
CA TRP A 107 3.12 32.31 -18.13
C TRP A 107 4.11 32.27 -19.30
N ALA A 108 4.64 31.10 -19.65
CA ALA A 108 5.51 30.89 -20.79
C ALA A 108 4.82 31.28 -22.11
N TYR A 109 3.56 30.86 -22.29
CA TYR A 109 2.76 31.20 -23.46
C TYR A 109 2.54 32.71 -23.58
N SER A 110 2.13 33.35 -22.49
CA SER A 110 1.95 34.81 -22.44
C SER A 110 3.26 35.54 -22.79
N SER A 111 4.38 35.14 -22.18
CA SER A 111 5.71 35.69 -22.49
C SER A 111 6.12 35.49 -23.95
N ALA A 112 5.83 34.32 -24.55
CA ALA A 112 6.12 34.05 -25.95
C ALA A 112 5.33 34.96 -26.90
N VAL A 113 4.03 35.16 -26.64
CA VAL A 113 3.17 36.08 -27.40
C VAL A 113 3.65 37.53 -27.25
N LEU A 114 4.09 37.92 -26.06
CA LEU A 114 4.67 39.24 -25.75
C LEU A 114 6.10 39.43 -26.27
N LYS A 115 6.67 38.46 -27.00
CA LYS A 115 8.07 38.44 -27.48
C LYS A 115 9.11 38.68 -26.37
N LYS A 116 8.77 38.30 -25.13
CA LYS A 116 9.67 38.35 -23.97
C LYS A 116 10.46 37.05 -23.88
N PRO A 117 11.67 37.07 -23.29
CA PRO A 117 12.41 35.86 -23.04
C PRO A 117 11.60 34.92 -22.12
N PHE A 118 11.47 33.65 -22.53
CA PHE A 118 10.72 32.62 -21.81
C PHE A 118 11.59 31.42 -21.39
N SER A 119 12.92 31.55 -21.50
CA SER A 119 13.89 30.48 -21.22
C SER A 119 13.84 30.01 -19.76
N LEU A 120 13.55 30.91 -18.82
CA LEU A 120 13.41 30.58 -17.39
C LEU A 120 12.19 29.68 -17.14
N GLN A 121 11.06 30.02 -17.76
CA GLN A 121 9.82 29.24 -17.65
C GLN A 121 10.00 27.85 -18.25
N MET A 122 10.65 27.73 -19.42
CA MET A 122 11.02 26.45 -20.01
C MET A 122 11.89 25.61 -19.08
N GLY A 123 12.93 26.21 -18.48
CA GLY A 123 13.80 25.52 -17.53
C GLY A 123 13.03 24.99 -16.32
N LEU A 124 12.16 25.81 -15.73
CA LEU A 124 11.31 25.39 -14.62
C LEU A 124 10.33 24.28 -15.00
N MET A 125 9.73 24.32 -16.19
CA MET A 125 8.84 23.27 -16.69
C MET A 125 9.57 21.94 -16.86
N VAL A 126 10.80 21.94 -17.40
CA VAL A 126 11.64 20.74 -17.49
C VAL A 126 11.96 20.19 -16.09
N CYS A 127 12.33 21.06 -15.15
CA CYS A 127 12.54 20.66 -13.75
C CYS A 127 11.30 20.00 -13.14
N MET A 128 10.09 20.52 -13.39
CA MET A 128 8.85 19.89 -12.90
C MET A 128 8.64 18.48 -13.46
N VAL A 129 8.95 18.24 -14.74
CA VAL A 129 8.90 16.90 -15.35
C VAL A 129 9.91 15.95 -14.70
N LEU A 130 11.13 16.43 -14.44
CA LEU A 130 12.15 15.63 -13.74
C LEU A 130 11.71 15.26 -12.31
N ILE A 131 11.12 16.21 -11.58
CA ILE A 131 10.57 15.94 -10.24
C ILE A 131 9.44 14.91 -10.31
N TRP A 132 8.57 14.99 -11.31
CA TRP A 132 7.51 14.01 -11.52
C TRP A 132 8.06 12.59 -11.71
N ILE A 133 9.10 12.44 -12.54
CA ILE A 133 9.78 11.15 -12.75
C ILE A 133 10.44 10.68 -11.44
N ALA A 134 11.10 11.58 -10.71
CA ALA A 134 11.72 11.26 -9.43
C ALA A 134 10.70 10.75 -8.40
N LEU A 135 9.51 11.36 -8.34
CA LEU A 135 8.41 10.89 -7.49
C LEU A 135 7.93 9.50 -7.87
N TYR A 136 7.82 9.21 -9.17
CA TYR A 136 7.44 7.88 -9.64
C TYR A 136 8.46 6.81 -9.21
N ILE A 137 9.76 7.12 -9.34
CA ILE A 137 10.84 6.23 -8.88
C ILE A 137 10.76 6.04 -7.36
N PHE A 138 10.55 7.13 -6.61
CA PHE A 138 10.45 7.08 -5.15
C PHE A 138 9.26 6.23 -4.68
N GLY A 139 8.10 6.35 -5.34
CA GLY A 139 6.95 5.50 -5.09
C GLY A 139 7.26 4.02 -5.33
N ARG A 140 8.00 3.71 -6.40
CA ARG A 140 8.41 2.33 -6.73
C ARG A 140 9.42 1.76 -5.73
N LEU A 141 10.41 2.55 -5.32
CA LEU A 141 11.41 2.16 -4.31
C LEU A 141 10.78 1.95 -2.94
N GLY A 142 9.81 2.79 -2.57
CA GLY A 142 9.02 2.65 -1.36
C GLY A 142 8.33 1.28 -1.25
N LYS A 143 7.77 0.77 -2.36
CA LYS A 143 7.17 -0.57 -2.43
C LYS A 143 8.18 -1.68 -2.10
N HIS A 144 9.46 -1.51 -2.46
CA HIS A 144 10.50 -2.50 -2.16
C HIS A 144 10.79 -2.57 -0.66
N LYS A 145 10.80 -1.43 0.04
CA LYS A 145 11.01 -1.37 1.50
C LYS A 145 9.90 -2.05 2.30
N GLY A 146 8.67 -2.11 1.78
CA GLY A 146 7.54 -2.79 2.41
C GLY A 146 7.56 -4.32 2.31
N LYS A 147 8.29 -4.91 1.36
CA LYS A 147 8.36 -6.37 1.15
C LYS A 147 8.76 -7.20 2.38
N PRO A 148 9.83 -6.87 3.14
CA PRO A 148 10.20 -7.65 4.32
C PRO A 148 9.12 -7.62 5.40
N GLN A 149 8.41 -6.50 5.53
CA GLN A 149 7.31 -6.37 6.49
C GLN A 149 6.09 -7.20 6.10
N MET A 150 5.80 -7.35 4.79
CA MET A 150 4.75 -8.27 4.33
C MET A 150 5.03 -9.73 4.73
N HIS A 151 6.29 -10.17 4.63
CA HIS A 151 6.68 -11.53 5.03
C HIS A 151 6.51 -11.74 6.54
N LYS A 152 6.87 -10.75 7.36
CA LYS A 152 6.66 -10.80 8.82
C LYS A 152 5.19 -10.89 9.19
N LEU A 153 4.31 -10.14 8.52
CA LEU A 153 2.85 -10.22 8.74
C LEU A 153 2.30 -11.58 8.33
N TYR A 154 2.77 -12.12 7.21
CA TYR A 154 2.36 -13.46 6.75
C TYR A 154 2.81 -14.57 7.71
N GLN A 155 4.05 -14.50 8.19
CA GLN A 155 4.58 -15.45 9.19
C GLN A 155 3.79 -15.38 10.49
N PHE A 156 3.50 -14.17 10.99
CA PHE A 156 2.68 -13.99 12.19
C PHE A 156 1.29 -14.63 12.04
N MET A 157 0.64 -14.46 10.89
CA MET A 157 -0.65 -15.09 10.61
C MET A 157 -0.54 -16.63 10.60
N LEU A 158 0.49 -17.19 9.96
CA LEU A 158 0.69 -18.64 9.92
C LEU A 158 0.93 -19.21 11.32
N GLU A 159 1.77 -18.56 12.12
CA GLU A 159 2.03 -18.97 13.51
C GLU A 159 0.74 -18.97 14.33
N ALA A 160 -0.06 -17.90 14.23
CA ALA A 160 -1.34 -17.79 14.94
C ALA A 160 -2.36 -18.85 14.53
N LEU A 161 -2.40 -19.25 13.25
CA LEU A 161 -3.32 -20.28 12.75
C LEU A 161 -2.83 -21.71 13.00
N SER A 162 -1.55 -21.89 13.33
CA SER A 162 -0.94 -23.20 13.63
C SER A 162 -0.91 -23.55 15.12
N ALA A 163 -1.25 -22.59 15.98
CA ALA A 163 -1.29 -22.72 17.44
C ALA A 163 -2.67 -23.17 17.91
#